data_AF-A0A1L5KFR6-F1
#
_entry.id   AF-A0A1L5KFR6-F1
#
_cell.length_a   1.000
_cell.length_b   1.000
_cell.length_c   1.000
_cell.angle_alpha   90.00
_cell.angle_beta   90.00
_cell.angle_gamma   90.00
#
_symmetry.space_group_name_H-M   'P 1'
#
loop_
_entity.id
_entity.type
_entity.pdbx_description
1 polymer ?
#
loop_
_entity_poly.entity_id
_entity_poly.type
_entity_poly.pdbx_seq_one_letter_code
_entity_poly.pdbx_strand_id
1 'polypeptide(L)' 'MSKADVLFVNMCNEILENGFSSEGQTVRARWEDGTPAHTIKIFGVVNRYDLQEEFPALTLRPTAIKT' A
#
# COMPACT_ATOMS: atom_id res chain seq x y z
N MET A 1 -16.82 -5.48 -3.41
CA MET A 1 -15.36 -5.45 -3.16
C MET A 1 -15.05 -6.55 -2.16
N SER A 2 -13.98 -7.32 -2.37
CA SER A 2 -13.55 -8.31 -1.36
C SER A 2 -13.14 -7.61 -0.06
N LYS A 3 -13.07 -8.33 1.06
CA LYS A 3 -12.58 -7.75 2.32
C LYS A 3 -11.14 -7.26 2.15
N ALA A 4 -10.32 -7.97 1.37
CA ALA A 4 -8.98 -7.53 0.99
C ALA A 4 -8.97 -6.19 0.24
N ASP A 5 -9.89 -5.96 -0.70
CA ASP A 5 -9.97 -4.69 -1.44
C ASP A 5 -10.35 -3.53 -0.52
N VAL A 6 -11.36 -3.72 0.34
CA VAL A 6 -11.83 -2.67 1.25
C VAL A 6 -10.71 -2.26 2.22
N LEU A 7 -10.02 -3.24 2.81
CA LEU A 7 -8.89 -2.97 3.70
C LEU A 7 -7.74 -2.26 2.97
N PHE A 8 -7.44 -2.67 1.74
CA PHE A 8 -6.41 -2.05 0.92
C PHE A 8 -6.73 -0.59 0.58
N VAL A 9 -7.94 -0.31 0.11
CA VAL A 9 -8.38 1.06 -0.22
C VAL A 9 -8.35 1.96 1.01
N ASN A 10 -8.87 1.48 2.14
CA ASN A 10 -8.88 2.25 3.39
C ASN A 10 -7.45 2.58 3.87
N MET A 11 -6.53 1.61 3.78
CA MET A 11 -5.13 1.83 4.11
C MET A 11 -4.47 2.85 3.16
N CYS A 12 -4.76 2.78 1.85
CA CYS A 12 -4.24 3.76 0.89
C CYS A 12 -4.77 5.17 1.19
N ASN A 13 -6.06 5.32 1.48
CA ASN A 13 -6.63 6.62 1.86
C ASN A 13 -5.98 7.18 3.14
N GLU A 14 -5.80 6.33 4.15
CA GLU A 14 -5.14 6.74 5.41
C GLU A 14 -3.69 7.20 5.18
N ILE A 15 -2.95 6.54 4.29
CA ILE A 15 -1.59 6.98 3.91
C ILE A 15 -1.63 8.36 3.26
N LEU A 16 -2.59 8.61 2.37
CA LEU A 16 -2.68 9.88 1.64
C LEU A 16 -3.14 11.04 2.52
N GLU A 17 -4.05 10.78 3.46
CA GLU A 17 -4.63 11.81 4.33
C GLU A 17 -3.75 12.10 5.54
N ASN A 18 -3.21 11.07 6.20
CA ASN A 18 -2.58 11.17 7.52
C ASN A 18 -1.13 10.68 7.56
N GLY A 19 -0.56 10.27 6.42
CA GLY A 19 0.78 9.70 6.39
C GLY A 19 1.91 10.70 6.56
N PHE A 20 3.05 10.18 7.03
CA PHE A 20 4.29 10.95 7.21
C PHE A 20 5.11 10.99 5.92
N SER A 21 5.48 12.19 5.47
CA SER A 21 6.29 12.41 4.27
C SER A 21 7.79 12.26 4.56
N SER A 22 8.52 11.66 3.62
CA SER A 22 10.00 11.61 3.65
C SER A 22 10.67 12.79 2.95
N GLU A 23 9.91 13.81 2.55
CA GLU A 23 10.48 15.05 2.02
C GLU A 23 11.42 15.72 3.03
N GLY A 24 12.50 16.33 2.52
CA GLY A 24 13.57 16.90 3.35
C GLY A 24 14.55 15.87 3.93
N GLN A 25 14.31 14.56 3.76
CA GLN A 25 15.24 13.50 4.13
C GLN A 25 16.11 13.09 2.94
N THR A 26 17.35 12.66 3.19
CA THR A 26 18.21 12.11 2.13
C THR A 26 17.73 10.70 1.74
N VAL A 27 17.21 10.57 0.52
CA VAL A 27 16.73 9.28 -0.03
C VAL A 27 17.67 8.75 -1.12
N ARG A 28 17.94 7.43 -1.09
CA ARG A 28 18.74 6.75 -2.12
C ARG A 28 17.94 6.42 -3.38
N ALA A 29 16.65 6.15 -3.24
CA ALA A 29 15.77 5.79 -4.36
C ALA A 29 15.59 6.99 -5.29
N ARG A 30 15.70 6.75 -6.60
CA ARG A 30 15.56 7.73 -7.66
C ARG A 30 14.57 7.24 -8.72
N TRP A 31 13.86 8.15 -9.36
CA TRP A 31 13.07 7.90 -10.55
C TRP A 31 13.98 7.73 -11.77
N GLU A 32 13.43 7.30 -12.92
CA GLU A 32 14.18 7.11 -14.17
C GLU A 32 14.83 8.41 -14.67
N ASP A 33 14.22 9.56 -14.36
CA ASP A 33 14.73 10.90 -14.65
C ASP A 33 15.82 11.39 -13.65
N GLY A 34 16.16 10.56 -12.65
CA GLY A 34 17.17 10.85 -11.64
C GLY A 34 16.66 11.67 -10.43
N THR A 35 15.40 12.10 -10.42
CA THR A 35 14.83 12.84 -9.29
C THR A 35 14.65 11.93 -8.05
N PRO A 36 14.79 12.42 -6.82
CA PRO A 36 14.57 11.60 -5.61
C PRO A 36 13.13 11.09 -5.50
N ALA A 37 12.99 9.78 -5.25
CA ALA A 37 11.69 9.14 -5.05
C ALA A 37 11.29 9.18 -3.56
N HIS A 38 10.58 10.24 -3.18
CA HIS A 38 10.01 10.39 -1.83
C HIS A 38 8.72 9.58 -1.65
N THR A 39 8.34 9.35 -0.39
CA THR A 39 7.22 8.48 0.00
C THR A 39 6.40 9.11 1.10
N ILE A 40 5.10 8.80 1.16
CA ILE A 40 4.24 9.02 2.32
C ILE A 40 3.94 7.65 2.96
N LYS A 41 4.00 7.55 4.29
CA LYS A 41 3.84 6.27 5.00
C LYS A 41 3.16 6.41 6.35
N ILE A 42 2.48 5.35 6.78
CA ILE A 42 1.98 5.16 8.14
C ILE A 42 2.68 3.95 8.77
N PHE A 43 2.67 3.87 10.11
CA PHE A 43 3.34 2.81 10.87
C PHE A 43 2.33 1.97 11.66
N GLY A 44 2.59 0.66 11.77
CA GLY A 44 1.84 -0.22 12.68
C GLY A 44 0.49 -0.73 12.16
N VAL A 45 0.32 -0.90 10.85
CA VAL A 45 -0.93 -1.43 10.26
C VAL A 45 -1.04 -2.96 10.44
N VAL A 46 -2.21 -3.45 10.87
CA VAL A 46 -2.50 -4.89 11.02
C VAL A 46 -3.83 -5.24 10.34
N ASN A 47 -3.77 -6.10 9.32
CA ASN A 47 -4.94 -6.64 8.64
C ASN A 47 -5.19 -8.10 9.07
N ARG A 48 -6.45 -8.47 9.33
CA ARG A 48 -6.85 -9.81 9.73
C ARG A 48 -7.90 -10.38 8.78
N TYR A 49 -7.73 -11.65 8.42
CA TYR A 49 -8.57 -12.36 7.46
C TYR A 49 -9.05 -13.68 8.07
N ASP A 50 -10.31 -14.02 7.82
CA ASP A 50 -10.82 -15.37 8.07
C ASP A 50 -10.80 -16.13 6.73
N LEU A 51 -9.96 -17.16 6.66
CA LEU A 51 -9.76 -17.93 5.42
C LEU A 51 -10.92 -18.87 5.10
N GLN A 52 -11.85 -19.07 6.05
CA GLN A 52 -13.09 -19.80 5.78
C GLN A 52 -14.10 -18.94 5.02
N GLU A 53 -14.02 -17.61 5.12
CA GLU A 53 -14.91 -16.67 4.43
C GLU A 53 -14.44 -16.38 3.00
N GLU A 54 -13.16 -15.98 2.84
CA GLU A 54 -12.60 -15.66 1.53
C GLU A 54 -11.08 -15.86 1.47
N PHE A 55 -10.57 -16.10 0.26
CA PHE A 55 -9.15 -16.03 -0.02
C PHE A 55 -8.72 -14.56 -0.19
N PRO A 56 -7.76 -14.04 0.59
CA PRO A 56 -7.43 -12.62 0.62
C PRO A 56 -6.58 -12.20 -0.58
N ALA A 57 -7.23 -12.06 -1.74
CA ALA A 57 -6.63 -11.55 -2.96
C ALA A 57 -7.26 -10.20 -3.36
N LEU A 58 -6.43 -9.30 -3.87
CA LEU A 58 -6.90 -8.05 -4.46
C LEU A 58 -7.63 -8.33 -5.78
N THR A 59 -8.81 -7.74 -5.94
CA THR A 59 -9.63 -7.84 -7.16
C THR A 59 -9.69 -6.52 -7.94
N LEU A 60 -9.14 -5.43 -7.39
CA LEU A 60 -9.05 -4.12 -8.05
C LEU A 60 -8.16 -4.13 -9.31
N ARG A 61 -7.18 -5.03 -9.35
CA ARG A 61 -6.30 -5.24 -10.50
C ARG A 61 -5.77 -6.68 -10.51
N PRO A 62 -5.37 -7.22 -11.67
CA PRO A 62 -4.69 -8.51 -11.73
C PRO A 62 -3.46 -8.52 -10.83
N THR A 63 -3.38 -9.52 -9.95
CA THR A 63 -2.21 -9.78 -9.11
C THR A 63 -1.48 -10.99 -9.67
N ALA A 64 -0.15 -10.92 -9.75
CA ALA A 64 0.68 -12.00 -10.27
C ALA A 64 0.83 -13.15 -9.25
N ILE A 65 -0.28 -13.87 -8.97
CA ILE A 65 -0.33 -14.95 -7.97
C ILE A 65 0.38 -16.23 -8.46
N LYS A 66 0.42 -16.44 -9.77
CA LYS A 66 1.18 -17.50 -10.42
C LYS A 66 2.19 -16.85 -11.36
N THR A 67 3.30 -16.40 -10.80
CA THR A 67 4.49 -15.98 -11.56
C THR A 67 5.29 -17.18 -12.01
#